data_AF-A0A520H521-F1
#
_entry.id   AF-A0A520H521-F1
#
_cell.length_a   1.000
_cell.length_b   1.000
_cell.length_c   1.000
_cell.angle_alpha   90.00
_cell.angle_beta   90.00
_cell.angle_gamma   90.00
#
_symmetry.space_group_name_H-M   'P 1'
#
loop_
_entity.id
_entity.type
_entity.pdbx_description
1 polymer ?
#
loop_
_entity_poly.entity_id
_entity_poly.type
_entity_poly.pdbx_seq_one_letter_code
_entity_poly.pdbx_strand_id
1 'polypeptide(L)'
;MTTLLFLPSGATGFRWMRIADQRIVAQGEGIPTADERSDLSAGHGVIAVAPAEAVTLHWAELPSRSTAQATAAARLLAAEASAAPLGELHVAVGDEGQGDRPIGVVGIEAMQGWLRMLAAAGVDPVAMLPAPMLLPRPDEGYVRAELAGDTVVRGTSTGFADEPGLTALVTGDTPPVA
;
A
#
# COMPACT_ATOMS: atom_id res chain seq x y z
N MET A 1 7.65 1.19 -18.05
CA MET A 1 6.88 2.38 -17.64
C MET A 1 5.71 1.95 -16.80
N THR A 2 5.77 2.09 -15.48
CA THR A 2 4.72 1.59 -14.56
C THR A 2 3.72 2.70 -14.23
N THR A 3 2.43 2.35 -14.09
CA THR A 3 1.42 3.29 -13.58
C THR A 3 0.99 2.90 -12.19
N LEU A 4 1.10 3.86 -11.28
CA LEU A 4 0.52 3.79 -9.94
C LEU A 4 -0.84 4.48 -9.99
N LEU A 5 -1.89 3.76 -9.58
CA LEU A 5 -3.24 4.28 -9.44
C LEU A 5 -3.59 4.29 -7.95
N PHE A 6 -3.57 5.47 -7.36
CA PHE A 6 -3.91 5.70 -5.97
C PHE A 6 -5.42 5.60 -5.78
N LEU A 7 -5.82 4.69 -4.92
CA LEU A 7 -7.21 4.44 -4.56
C LEU A 7 -7.71 5.58 -3.66
N PRO A 8 -9.00 5.95 -3.78
CA PRO A 8 -9.54 7.08 -3.04
C PRO A 8 -9.46 6.85 -1.53
N SER A 9 -9.17 7.93 -0.79
CA SER A 9 -9.17 7.95 0.66
C SER A 9 -9.90 9.15 1.23
N GLY A 10 -10.89 8.92 2.10
CA GLY A 10 -11.70 10.00 2.66
C GLY A 10 -12.33 10.88 1.55
N ALA A 11 -11.87 12.13 1.45
CA ALA A 11 -12.32 13.10 0.44
C ALA A 11 -11.48 13.12 -0.84
N THR A 12 -10.34 12.43 -0.88
CA THR A 12 -9.49 12.38 -2.08
C THR A 12 -10.06 11.38 -3.08
N GLY A 13 -10.25 11.83 -4.32
CA GLY A 13 -10.62 10.95 -5.43
C GLY A 13 -9.42 10.14 -5.91
N PHE A 14 -9.63 9.36 -6.98
CA PHE A 14 -8.53 8.68 -7.66
C PHE A 14 -7.44 9.67 -8.09
N ARG A 15 -6.19 9.21 -8.03
CA ARG A 15 -5.03 9.92 -8.57
C ARG A 15 -4.07 8.93 -9.19
N TRP A 16 -3.22 9.38 -10.10
CA TRP A 16 -2.29 8.48 -10.76
C TRP A 16 -0.93 9.13 -11.00
N MET A 17 0.09 8.27 -11.06
CA MET A 17 1.46 8.64 -11.42
C MET A 17 2.02 7.63 -12.42
N ARG A 18 2.76 8.11 -13.41
CA ARG A 18 3.53 7.29 -14.34
C ARG A 18 5.00 7.37 -14.00
N ILE A 19 5.63 6.21 -13.91
CA ILE A 19 7.04 6.08 -13.60
C ILE A 19 7.76 5.44 -14.80
N ALA A 20 8.78 6.11 -15.31
CA ALA A 20 9.71 5.58 -16.29
C ALA A 20 11.13 5.98 -15.87
N ASP A 21 12.10 5.07 -16.04
CA ASP A 21 13.50 5.29 -15.66
C ASP A 21 13.68 5.85 -14.25
N GLN A 22 12.91 5.31 -13.30
CA GLN A 22 12.89 5.71 -11.88
C GLN A 22 12.48 7.17 -11.64
N ARG A 23 11.75 7.79 -12.56
CA ARG A 23 11.23 9.16 -12.42
C ARG A 23 9.75 9.22 -12.71
N ILE A 24 9.08 10.14 -12.04
CA ILE A 24 7.70 10.51 -12.39
C ILE A 24 7.73 11.26 -13.71
N VAL A 25 7.10 10.70 -14.74
CA VAL A 25 7.04 11.28 -16.09
C VAL A 25 5.68 11.92 -16.40
N ALA A 26 4.64 11.55 -15.66
CA ALA A 26 3.33 12.19 -15.70
C ALA A 26 2.54 11.87 -14.42
N GLN A 27 1.57 12.72 -14.08
CA GLN A 27 0.65 12.51 -12.97
C GLN A 27 -0.67 13.26 -13.21
N GLY A 28 -1.73 12.84 -12.53
CA GLY A 28 -3.03 13.49 -12.66
C GLY A 28 -4.06 13.02 -11.63
N GLU A 29 -5.21 13.67 -11.66
CA GLU A 29 -6.38 13.32 -10.86
C GLU A 29 -7.37 12.48 -11.69
N GLY A 30 -8.23 11.75 -10.99
CA GLY A 30 -9.17 10.81 -11.58
C GLY A 30 -8.51 9.50 -12.03
N ILE A 31 -9.22 8.78 -12.89
CA ILE A 31 -8.75 7.55 -13.50
C ILE A 31 -8.29 7.88 -14.93
N PRO A 32 -7.09 7.45 -15.37
CA PRO A 32 -6.62 7.70 -16.73
C PRO A 32 -7.64 7.27 -17.80
N THR A 33 -7.88 8.14 -18.78
CA THR A 33 -8.80 7.87 -19.90
C THR A 33 -8.30 6.72 -20.78
N ALA A 34 -9.15 6.15 -21.65
CA ALA A 34 -8.76 5.02 -22.51
C ALA A 34 -7.56 5.34 -23.41
N ASP A 35 -7.46 6.57 -23.92
CA ASP A 35 -6.34 7.02 -24.76
C ASP A 35 -5.04 7.12 -23.95
N GLU A 36 -5.13 7.69 -22.75
CA GLU A 36 -4.05 7.69 -21.75
C GLU A 36 -3.70 6.27 -21.26
N ARG A 37 -4.64 5.32 -21.37
CA ARG A 37 -4.45 3.90 -21.07
C ARG A 37 -3.84 3.12 -22.24
N SER A 38 -3.99 3.58 -23.48
CA SER A 38 -3.38 2.92 -24.64
C SER A 38 -1.85 2.97 -24.58
N ASP A 39 -1.30 4.06 -24.04
CA ASP A 39 0.14 4.20 -23.70
C ASP A 39 0.58 3.27 -22.55
N LEU A 40 -0.36 2.73 -21.75
CA LEU A 40 -0.08 1.74 -20.69
C LEU A 40 0.08 0.32 -21.24
N SER A 41 -0.36 0.08 -22.48
CA SER A 41 -0.25 -1.23 -23.13
C SER A 41 1.18 -1.56 -23.57
N ALA A 42 2.12 -0.62 -23.45
CA ALA A 42 3.55 -0.86 -23.57
C ALA A 42 4.09 -1.64 -22.34
N GLY A 43 3.52 -2.81 -22.06
CA GLY A 43 4.12 -3.90 -21.30
C GLY A 43 4.19 -3.79 -19.78
N HIS A 44 3.55 -2.79 -19.14
CA HIS A 44 3.70 -2.57 -17.70
C HIS A 44 2.32 -2.25 -17.10
N GLY A 45 1.74 -3.22 -16.39
CA GLY A 45 0.39 -3.12 -15.83
C GLY A 45 0.20 -2.02 -14.79
N VAL A 46 -1.05 -1.77 -14.43
CA VAL A 46 -1.43 -0.82 -13.38
C VAL A 46 -1.21 -1.44 -12.01
N ILE A 47 -0.52 -0.73 -11.11
CA ILE A 47 -0.44 -1.08 -9.69
C ILE A 47 -1.41 -0.18 -8.95
N ALA A 48 -2.39 -0.78 -8.28
CA ALA A 48 -3.27 -0.06 -7.39
C ALA A 48 -2.55 0.25 -6.07
N VAL A 49 -2.70 1.46 -5.56
CA VAL A 49 -2.08 1.88 -4.30
C VAL A 49 -3.18 2.11 -3.28
N ALA A 50 -3.24 1.26 -2.26
CA ALA A 50 -4.19 1.38 -1.17
C ALA A 50 -3.75 2.49 -0.20
N PRO A 51 -4.68 3.34 0.28
CA PRO A 51 -4.36 4.42 1.19
C PRO A 51 -3.84 3.88 2.53
N ALA A 52 -2.90 4.60 3.13
CA ALA A 52 -2.14 4.14 4.28
C ALA A 52 -3.02 3.97 5.53
N GLU A 53 -3.97 4.87 5.74
CA GLU A 53 -4.92 4.85 6.84
C GLU A 53 -5.91 3.68 6.80
N ALA A 54 -6.10 3.05 5.64
CA ALA A 54 -7.01 1.93 5.47
C ALA A 54 -6.34 0.57 5.64
N VAL A 55 -5.00 0.52 5.65
CA VAL A 55 -4.24 -0.74 5.74
C VAL A 55 -3.33 -0.70 6.95
N THR A 56 -3.60 -1.58 7.92
CA THR A 56 -2.68 -1.82 9.03
C THR A 56 -1.55 -2.72 8.56
N LEU A 57 -0.31 -2.32 8.83
CA LEU A 57 0.89 -3.08 8.49
C LEU A 57 1.52 -3.70 9.74
N HIS A 58 1.86 -4.98 9.65
CA HIS A 58 2.64 -5.72 10.64
C HIS A 58 3.83 -6.40 9.98
N TRP A 59 4.82 -6.78 10.78
CA TRP A 59 5.96 -7.59 10.36
C TRP A 59 6.12 -8.75 11.32
N ALA A 60 6.34 -9.94 10.78
CA ALA A 60 6.63 -11.12 11.57
C ALA A 60 7.46 -12.14 10.80
N GLU A 61 8.17 -12.99 11.54
CA GLU A 61 8.74 -14.21 10.99
C GLU A 61 7.60 -15.18 10.64
N LEU A 62 7.48 -15.51 9.35
CA LEU A 62 6.46 -16.43 8.86
C LEU A 62 7.09 -17.67 8.24
N PRO A 63 6.41 -18.83 8.28
CA PRO A 63 6.89 -20.04 7.64
C PRO A 63 7.22 -19.83 6.15
N SER A 64 8.44 -20.21 5.73
CA SER A 64 8.92 -20.03 4.35
C SER A 64 8.54 -21.18 3.40
N ARG A 65 7.92 -22.25 3.91
CA ARG A 65 7.69 -23.49 3.17
C ARG A 65 6.55 -23.41 2.14
N SER A 66 5.55 -22.55 2.34
CA SER A 66 4.49 -22.30 1.36
C SER A 66 3.74 -20.99 1.62
N THR A 67 3.24 -20.36 0.55
CA THR A 67 2.40 -19.15 0.63
C THR A 67 1.17 -19.38 1.48
N ALA A 68 0.51 -20.54 1.34
CA ALA A 68 -0.70 -20.85 2.11
C ALA A 68 -0.44 -20.90 3.63
N GLN A 69 0.69 -21.48 4.05
CA GLN A 69 1.06 -21.52 5.47
C GLN A 69 1.44 -20.13 6.01
N ALA A 70 2.15 -19.34 5.22
CA ALA A 70 2.48 -17.96 5.59
C ALA A 70 1.20 -17.13 5.77
N THR A 71 0.25 -17.23 4.85
CA THR A 71 -1.06 -16.56 4.97
C THR A 71 -1.85 -17.04 6.17
N ALA A 72 -1.87 -18.36 6.46
CA ALA A 72 -2.56 -18.89 7.63
C ALA A 72 -1.97 -18.36 8.95
N ALA A 73 -0.64 -18.33 9.07
CA ALA A 73 0.06 -17.76 10.23
C ALA A 73 -0.20 -16.25 10.35
N ALA A 74 -0.12 -15.50 9.25
CA ALA A 74 -0.43 -14.07 9.25
C ALA A 74 -1.87 -13.77 9.67
N ARG A 75 -2.85 -14.62 9.32
CA ARG A 75 -4.23 -14.48 9.77
C ARG A 75 -4.40 -14.70 11.26
N LEU A 76 -3.62 -15.60 11.86
CA LEU A 76 -3.62 -15.78 13.32
C LEU A 76 -3.08 -14.53 14.02
N LEU A 77 -1.94 -14.01 13.54
CA LEU A 77 -1.37 -12.76 14.06
C LEU A 77 -2.34 -11.59 13.92
N ALA A 78 -2.99 -11.45 12.76
CA ALA A 78 -3.98 -10.40 12.53
C ALA A 78 -5.16 -10.53 13.49
N ALA A 79 -5.62 -11.74 13.82
CA ALA A 79 -6.71 -11.94 14.77
C ALA A 79 -6.36 -11.50 16.20
N GLU A 80 -5.09 -11.63 16.61
CA GLU A 80 -4.61 -11.19 17.92
C GLU A 80 -4.41 -9.67 17.98
N ALA A 81 -3.99 -9.06 16.87
CA ALA A 81 -3.64 -7.64 16.80
C ALA A 81 -4.80 -6.72 16.35
N SER A 82 -5.93 -7.28 15.90
CA SER A 82 -7.06 -6.51 15.35
C SER A 82 -8.22 -6.38 16.33
N ALA A 83 -8.86 -5.21 16.34
CA ALA A 83 -10.11 -4.99 17.05
C ALA A 83 -11.32 -5.60 16.32
N ALA A 84 -11.25 -5.72 14.99
CA ALA A 84 -12.31 -6.29 14.17
C ALA A 84 -12.22 -7.83 14.10
N PRO A 85 -13.35 -8.54 13.94
CA PRO A 85 -13.36 -10.00 13.75
C PRO A 85 -12.54 -10.42 12.51
N LEU A 86 -11.73 -11.47 12.64
CA LEU A 86 -10.90 -11.97 11.53
C LEU A 86 -11.71 -12.33 10.26
N GLY A 87 -12.99 -12.71 10.42
CA GLY A 87 -13.89 -13.00 9.30
C GLY A 87 -14.22 -11.78 8.44
N GLU A 88 -13.97 -10.57 8.93
CA GLU A 88 -14.22 -9.29 8.26
C GLU A 88 -12.94 -8.67 7.69
N LEU A 89 -11.80 -9.35 7.85
CA LEU A 89 -10.47 -8.86 7.46
C LEU A 89 -9.91 -9.66 6.27
N HIS A 90 -9.37 -8.92 5.31
CA HIS A 90 -8.48 -9.42 4.28
C HIS A 90 -7.03 -9.29 4.77
N VAL A 91 -6.27 -10.38 4.67
CA VAL A 91 -4.88 -10.43 5.12
C VAL A 91 -4.00 -10.89 3.95
N ALA A 92 -3.00 -10.07 3.63
CA ALA A 92 -2.03 -10.33 2.60
C ALA A 92 -0.62 -10.39 3.19
N VAL A 93 0.23 -11.27 2.66
CA VAL A 93 1.62 -11.41 3.09
C VAL A 93 2.52 -11.02 1.93
N GLY A 94 3.37 -10.02 2.15
CA GLY A 94 4.39 -9.62 1.19
C GLY A 94 5.71 -10.36 1.41
N ASP A 95 6.70 -9.99 0.62
CA ASP A 95 8.07 -10.49 0.73
C ASP A 95 9.02 -9.38 0.27
N GLU A 96 9.82 -8.85 1.20
CA GLU A 96 10.86 -7.85 0.93
C GLU A 96 12.24 -8.51 0.80
N GLY A 97 12.32 -9.85 0.79
CA GLY A 97 13.55 -10.63 0.61
C GLY A 97 14.51 -10.62 1.80
N GLN A 98 14.18 -9.93 2.90
CA GLN A 98 15.03 -9.79 4.08
C GLN A 98 14.24 -9.71 5.38
N GLY A 99 14.60 -10.57 6.34
CA GLY A 99 14.07 -10.54 7.71
C GLY A 99 12.57 -10.88 7.77
N ASP A 100 11.88 -10.20 8.69
CA ASP A 100 10.44 -10.35 8.89
C ASP A 100 9.64 -9.95 7.65
N ARG A 101 8.56 -10.69 7.39
CA ARG A 101 7.71 -10.46 6.22
C ARG A 101 6.61 -9.46 6.55
N PRO A 102 6.34 -8.48 5.65
CA PRO A 102 5.23 -7.57 5.83
C PRO A 102 3.89 -8.31 5.69
N ILE A 103 2.94 -7.91 6.54
CA ILE A 103 1.57 -8.38 6.57
C ILE A 103 0.68 -7.15 6.45
N GLY A 104 -0.13 -7.08 5.39
CA GLY A 104 -1.16 -6.06 5.24
C GLY A 104 -2.51 -6.59 5.70
N VAL A 105 -3.18 -5.84 6.57
CA VAL A 105 -4.52 -6.16 7.09
C VAL A 105 -5.47 -5.02 6.73
N VAL A 106 -6.58 -5.35 6.08
CA VAL A 106 -7.59 -4.38 5.64
C VAL A 106 -8.98 -4.98 5.76
N GLY A 107 -10.00 -4.15 5.99
CA GLY A 107 -11.40 -4.61 5.96
C GLY A 107 -11.79 -5.19 4.59
N ILE A 108 -12.49 -6.32 4.59
CA ILE A 108 -12.96 -6.99 3.36
C ILE A 108 -13.86 -6.04 2.55
N GLU A 109 -14.71 -5.27 3.21
CA GLU A 109 -15.61 -4.33 2.53
C GLU A 109 -14.85 -3.23 1.78
N ALA A 110 -13.78 -2.68 2.37
CA ALA A 110 -12.92 -1.68 1.73
C ALA A 110 -12.23 -2.29 0.50
N MET A 111 -11.61 -3.46 0.65
CA MET A 111 -10.97 -4.19 -0.44
C MET A 111 -11.95 -4.47 -1.60
N GLN A 112 -13.14 -4.99 -1.29
CA GLN A 112 -14.17 -5.23 -2.30
C GLN A 112 -14.67 -3.93 -2.94
N GLY A 113 -14.78 -2.85 -2.17
CA GLY A 113 -15.13 -1.51 -2.66
C GLY A 113 -14.13 -1.05 -3.72
N TRP A 114 -12.83 -1.11 -3.42
CA TRP A 114 -11.78 -0.74 -4.36
C TRP A 114 -11.82 -1.59 -5.63
N LEU A 115 -11.93 -2.92 -5.50
CA LEU A 115 -12.03 -3.82 -6.66
C LEU A 115 -13.24 -3.51 -7.53
N ARG A 116 -14.41 -3.19 -6.94
CA ARG A 116 -15.61 -2.78 -7.69
C ARG A 116 -15.39 -1.47 -8.43
N MET A 117 -14.75 -0.48 -7.80
CA MET A 117 -14.48 0.80 -8.46
C MET A 117 -13.49 0.65 -9.63
N LEU A 118 -12.44 -0.14 -9.44
CA LEU A 118 -11.47 -0.44 -10.51
C LEU A 118 -12.14 -1.18 -11.67
N ALA A 119 -12.95 -2.20 -11.39
CA ALA A 119 -13.70 -2.94 -12.40
C ALA A 119 -14.67 -2.05 -13.17
N ALA A 120 -15.40 -1.16 -12.48
CA ALA A 120 -16.30 -0.20 -13.11
C ALA A 120 -15.57 0.79 -14.04
N ALA A 121 -14.29 1.06 -13.76
CA ALA A 121 -13.43 1.87 -14.60
C ALA A 121 -12.69 1.07 -15.70
N GLY A 122 -12.91 -0.24 -15.78
CA GLY A 122 -12.21 -1.13 -16.72
C GLY A 122 -10.70 -1.23 -16.43
N VAL A 123 -10.32 -1.16 -15.17
CA VAL A 123 -8.94 -1.32 -14.69
C VAL A 123 -8.79 -2.68 -14.00
N ASP A 124 -7.87 -3.50 -14.49
CA ASP A 124 -7.46 -4.75 -13.85
C ASP A 124 -6.01 -4.59 -13.35
N PRO A 125 -5.80 -4.29 -12.05
CA PRO A 125 -4.47 -4.04 -11.53
C PRO A 125 -3.65 -5.33 -11.44
N VAL A 126 -2.38 -5.27 -11.80
CA VAL A 126 -1.46 -6.42 -11.67
C VAL A 126 -1.02 -6.67 -10.23
N ALA A 127 -1.14 -5.66 -9.37
CA ALA A 127 -0.87 -5.73 -7.95
C ALA A 127 -1.62 -4.61 -7.21
N MET A 128 -1.84 -4.81 -5.91
CA MET A 128 -2.29 -3.77 -4.99
C MET A 128 -1.30 -3.68 -3.82
N LEU A 129 -0.78 -2.48 -3.54
CA LEU A 129 0.22 -2.24 -2.51
C LEU A 129 -0.24 -1.13 -1.57
N PRO A 130 -0.01 -1.24 -0.25
CA PRO A 130 -0.22 -0.13 0.68
C PRO A 130 0.76 1.01 0.38
N ALA A 131 0.28 2.25 0.42
CA ALA A 131 1.08 3.43 0.05
C ALA A 131 2.46 3.54 0.73
N PRO A 132 2.63 3.23 2.05
CA PRO A 132 3.94 3.28 2.69
C PRO A 132 4.97 2.33 2.08
N MET A 133 4.53 1.23 1.47
CA MET A 133 5.40 0.23 0.84
C MET A 133 5.99 0.69 -0.51
N LEU A 134 5.59 1.86 -1.00
CA LEU A 134 6.23 2.50 -2.15
C LEU A 134 7.54 3.19 -1.77
N LEU A 135 7.76 3.49 -0.49
CA LEU A 135 9.01 4.06 -0.01
C LEU A 135 10.05 2.96 0.22
N PRO A 136 11.34 3.23 -0.06
CA PRO A 136 12.39 2.28 0.27
C PRO A 136 12.39 2.00 1.77
N ARG A 137 12.61 0.74 2.14
CA ARG A 137 12.81 0.36 3.55
C ARG A 137 14.10 1.00 4.06
N PRO A 138 14.06 1.88 5.07
CA PRO A 138 15.28 2.38 5.69
C PRO A 138 15.91 1.29 6.58
N ASP A 139 17.24 1.28 6.65
CA ASP A 139 17.97 0.42 7.58
C ASP A 139 17.64 0.79 9.04
N GLU A 140 17.54 2.10 9.32
CA GLU A 140 17.18 2.66 10.62
C GLU A 140 16.31 3.92 10.48
N GLY A 141 15.51 4.21 11.51
CA GLY A 141 14.67 5.41 11.56
C GLY A 141 13.47 5.33 10.62
N TYR A 142 13.07 6.50 10.10
CA TYR A 142 11.85 6.68 9.32
C TYR A 142 12.11 7.57 8.12
N VAL A 143 11.53 7.21 6.97
CA VAL A 143 11.44 8.05 5.79
C VAL A 143 9.99 8.49 5.59
N ARG A 144 9.77 9.67 5.04
CA ARG A 144 8.45 10.20 4.69
C ARG A 144 8.46 10.73 3.27
N ALA A 145 7.33 10.62 2.58
CA ALA A 145 7.13 11.31 1.32
C ALA A 145 5.66 11.62 1.10
N GLU A 146 5.40 12.66 0.31
CA GLU A 146 4.09 12.95 -0.24
C GLU A 146 3.87 12.10 -1.49
N LEU A 147 2.85 11.24 -1.47
CA LEU A 147 2.44 10.39 -2.57
C LEU A 147 1.02 10.76 -2.97
N ALA A 148 0.88 11.38 -4.14
CA ALA A 148 -0.39 11.79 -4.71
C ALA A 148 -1.23 12.72 -3.79
N GLY A 149 -0.59 13.51 -2.94
CA GLY A 149 -1.27 14.45 -2.03
C GLY A 149 -1.49 13.90 -0.62
N ASP A 150 -1.21 12.62 -0.38
CA ASP A 150 -1.22 12.02 0.95
C ASP A 150 0.23 11.80 1.41
N THR A 151 0.56 12.21 2.63
CA THR A 151 1.90 11.98 3.18
C THR A 151 1.92 10.65 3.92
N VAL A 152 2.94 9.83 3.65
CA VAL A 152 3.13 8.53 4.31
C VAL A 152 4.50 8.44 4.94
N VAL A 153 4.60 7.62 5.98
CA VAL A 153 5.84 7.33 6.71
C VAL A 153 6.15 5.84 6.58
N ARG A 154 7.43 5.50 6.38
CA ARG A 154 7.97 4.14 6.32
C ARG A 154 9.16 4.02 7.27
N GLY A 155 9.11 3.08 8.19
CA GLY A 155 10.27 2.62 8.97
C GLY A 155 10.70 1.23 8.55
N THR A 156 11.65 0.64 9.27
CA THR A 156 12.19 -0.70 8.99
C THR A 156 11.13 -1.81 9.08
N SER A 157 10.19 -1.68 10.02
CA SER A 157 9.09 -2.62 10.29
C SER A 157 7.80 -1.88 10.69
N THR A 158 7.61 -0.69 10.14
CA THR A 158 6.42 0.14 10.33
C THR A 158 6.08 0.88 9.05
N GLY A 159 4.81 1.22 8.86
CA GLY A 159 4.38 2.11 7.78
C GLY A 159 2.96 2.60 8.06
N PHE A 160 2.71 3.89 7.87
CA PHE A 160 1.45 4.54 8.25
C PHE A 160 1.26 5.88 7.53
N ALA A 161 0.04 6.42 7.56
CA ALA A 161 -0.25 7.78 7.08
C ALA A 161 0.38 8.81 8.03
N ASP A 162 1.00 9.87 7.49
CA ASP A 162 1.51 10.96 8.32
C ASP A 162 0.35 11.80 8.86
N GLU A 163 0.00 11.56 10.12
CA GLU A 163 -1.07 12.28 10.80
C GLU A 163 -0.52 13.30 11.79
N PRO A 164 -0.99 14.56 11.76
CA PRO A 164 -0.56 15.58 12.70
C PRO A 164 -0.74 15.15 14.15
N GLY A 165 0.36 15.13 14.90
CA GLY A 165 0.39 14.76 16.32
C GLY A 165 0.56 13.26 16.60
N LEU A 166 0.11 12.37 15.71
CA LEU A 166 0.33 10.92 15.87
C LEU A 166 1.72 10.50 15.42
N THR A 167 2.23 11.07 14.32
CA THR A 167 3.56 10.70 13.81
C THR A 167 4.64 10.87 14.87
N ALA A 168 4.66 12.01 15.59
CA ALA A 168 5.63 12.25 16.65
C ALA A 168 5.52 11.24 17.82
N LEU A 169 4.31 10.74 18.12
CA LEU A 169 4.12 9.72 19.16
C LEU A 169 4.63 8.36 18.70
N VAL A 170 4.47 8.02 17.42
CA VAL A 170 4.94 6.74 16.84
C VAL A 170 6.45 6.75 16.65
N THR A 171 7.02 7.86 16.18
CA THR A 171 8.45 7.95 15.88
C THR A 171 9.32 8.37 17.06
N GLY A 172 8.70 8.84 18.15
CA GLY A 172 9.41 9.37 19.33
C GLY A 172 10.42 10.45 18.93
N ASP A 173 11.63 10.35 19.46
CA ASP A 173 12.72 11.31 19.22
C ASP A 173 13.41 11.17 17.83
N THR A 174 12.93 10.27 16.97
CA THR A 174 13.51 10.00 15.65
C THR A 174 12.57 10.47 14.53
N PRO A 175 12.52 11.77 14.19
CA PRO A 175 11.58 12.28 13.20
C PRO A 175 11.86 11.71 11.80
N PRO A 176 10.81 11.51 10.98
CA PRO A 176 11.00 11.05 9.60
C PRO A 176 11.79 12.03 8.74
N VAL A 177 12.72 11.49 7.95
CA VAL A 177 13.45 12.25 6.92
C VAL A 177 12.69 12.23 5.60
N ALA A 178 12.78 13.30 4.80
CA ALA A 178 12.16 13.38 3.48
C ALA A 178 12.93 12.54 2.43
#